data_AF-A0A5F1Z4I4-F1
#
_entry.id   AF-A0A5F1Z4I4-F1
#
_cell.length_a   1.000
_cell.length_b   1.000
_cell.length_c   1.000
_cell.angle_alpha   90.00
_cell.angle_beta   90.00
_cell.angle_gamma   90.00
#
_symmetry.space_group_name_H-M   'P 1'
#
loop_
_entity.id
_entity.type
_entity.pdbx_description
1 polymer ?
#
loop_
_entity_poly.entity_id
_entity_poly.type
_entity_poly.pdbx_seq_one_letter_code
_entity_poly.pdbx_strand_id
1 'polypeptide(L)'
;MREINVFVMQRKFPKLFADLVSFVLGSQEKFVMRHRILNGTLLAGIIAMGVGLSSEFFREGFEMGGLIALWVAFGFACIFYYLARFQNKFQSLILPTFIISSLTSFLQIQYSGGIVSANLMLLAPILVLNMLILGKKFDWLAIVFFVSAVFVLNSIQTYHPEWFFDYSTDKARREDFLITGISILFLLGLMLRTLNRSYEDAIGEVSRLKYQQDGDYYLTSLLIRPLSGIRIHSQTVEFQTYIKQKKSFQFKSREYELGGDICVADQIVLRGRSYSVFANGDAMGKSMQGAGGVLVFGTAFRALVERTHREGILSGYYPERWLHTALSDLNDVFEGFDGSMSMSLLLGLVDEENGFLYYINAEHPFPIRYRDGKASFLSEEATNFKLGMNKDKARIETCWIRPGDTIILGSDGRDDLSIGFDAKANRVINVDHTSILRQVEESSGDIDSLGKRLQKVGELTDDLSLLSIRFRFQSAEDMKLHENELQESIRLIQKNNYKEALNLLKEYAEIHGSDPAVWKLLYRVYRKLEKPAEAGLAAENFSNLHPSGLQMILDGAIQYAKANLIGEAIDMAERIYSRKPEVIPVIRILSRLYQKSKRPDKAEEYQKEIHRLQNDRLKSEETG
;
A
#
# COMPACT_ATOMS: atom_id res chain seq x y z
N MET A 1 56.69 -7.42 -41.22
CA MET A 1 56.77 -8.37 -40.10
C MET A 1 57.09 -7.56 -38.85
N ARG A 2 56.30 -7.68 -37.77
CA ARG A 2 56.31 -6.90 -36.49
C ARG A 2 55.43 -5.63 -36.46
N GLU A 3 54.11 -5.80 -36.31
CA GLU A 3 53.27 -4.81 -35.60
C GLU A 3 51.89 -5.33 -35.13
N ILE A 4 51.58 -6.62 -35.29
CA ILE A 4 50.24 -7.17 -34.96
C ILE A 4 50.14 -7.77 -33.53
N ASN A 5 51.24 -7.89 -32.78
CA ASN A 5 51.23 -8.58 -31.48
C ASN A 5 50.99 -7.71 -30.23
N VAL A 6 50.91 -6.38 -30.35
CA VAL A 6 50.76 -5.51 -29.16
C VAL A 6 49.29 -5.35 -28.73
N PHE A 7 48.35 -5.36 -29.68
CA PHE A 7 46.93 -5.08 -29.39
C PHE A 7 46.15 -6.26 -28.79
N VAL A 8 46.55 -7.50 -29.11
CA VAL A 8 45.93 -8.71 -28.51
C VAL A 8 46.39 -8.93 -27.06
N MET A 9 47.59 -8.46 -26.72
CA MET A 9 48.15 -8.58 -25.36
C MET A 9 47.45 -7.63 -24.36
N GLN A 10 47.06 -6.43 -24.81
CA GLN A 10 46.36 -5.43 -23.97
C GLN A 10 44.92 -5.80 -23.58
N ARG A 11 44.20 -6.61 -24.38
CA ARG A 11 42.84 -7.10 -24.02
C ARG A 11 42.85 -8.39 -23.20
N LYS A 12 43.89 -9.24 -23.34
CA LYS A 12 44.04 -10.46 -22.55
C LYS A 12 44.50 -10.17 -21.12
N PHE A 13 45.34 -9.16 -20.91
CA PHE A 13 45.83 -8.78 -19.58
C PHE A 13 44.72 -8.45 -18.56
N PRO A 14 43.74 -7.58 -18.84
CA PRO A 14 42.68 -7.26 -17.87
C PRO A 14 41.73 -8.44 -17.62
N LYS A 15 41.55 -9.34 -18.60
CA LYS A 15 40.73 -10.55 -18.45
C LYS A 15 41.45 -11.63 -17.62
N LEU A 16 42.71 -11.94 -17.95
CA LEU A 16 43.56 -12.83 -17.16
C LEU A 16 43.76 -12.30 -15.73
N PHE A 17 43.91 -10.99 -15.58
CA PHE A 17 44.00 -10.35 -14.27
C PHE A 17 42.69 -10.42 -13.51
N ALA A 18 41.54 -10.20 -14.17
CA ALA A 18 40.23 -10.36 -13.54
C ALA A 18 39.94 -11.82 -13.14
N ASP A 19 40.32 -12.79 -13.98
CA ASP A 19 40.19 -14.22 -13.71
C ASP A 19 41.10 -14.65 -12.55
N LEU A 20 42.34 -14.17 -12.52
CA LEU A 20 43.29 -14.39 -11.42
C LEU A 20 42.81 -13.72 -10.13
N VAL A 21 42.26 -12.50 -10.20
CA VAL A 21 41.65 -11.81 -9.06
C VAL A 21 40.40 -12.56 -8.56
N SER A 22 39.57 -13.10 -9.46
CA SER A 22 38.41 -13.92 -9.08
C SER A 22 38.82 -15.26 -8.47
N PHE A 23 39.90 -15.85 -8.98
CA PHE A 23 40.47 -17.10 -8.46
C PHE A 23 40.99 -16.89 -7.04
N VAL A 24 41.74 -15.81 -6.84
CA VAL A 24 42.37 -15.45 -5.57
C VAL A 24 41.36 -14.94 -4.54
N LEU A 25 40.50 -13.99 -4.89
CA LEU A 25 39.56 -13.38 -3.92
C LEU A 25 38.28 -14.19 -3.72
N GLY A 26 37.91 -15.03 -4.68
CA GLY A 26 36.60 -15.67 -4.78
C GLY A 26 35.66 -14.94 -5.74
N SER A 27 34.86 -15.72 -6.49
CA SER A 27 33.87 -15.18 -7.41
C SER A 27 32.74 -14.45 -6.69
N GLN A 28 32.17 -13.43 -7.34
CA GLN A 28 31.06 -12.64 -6.81
C GLN A 28 29.80 -13.48 -6.53
N GLU A 29 29.64 -14.61 -7.21
CA GLU A 29 28.50 -15.52 -7.06
C GLU A 29 28.57 -16.41 -5.80
N LYS A 30 29.78 -16.71 -5.29
CA LYS A 30 29.98 -17.66 -4.19
C LYS A 30 30.33 -17.01 -2.85
N PHE A 31 30.86 -15.79 -2.86
CA PHE A 31 31.35 -15.13 -1.65
C PHE A 31 30.69 -13.77 -1.44
N VAL A 32 30.10 -13.59 -0.25
CA VAL A 32 29.65 -12.28 0.23
C VAL A 32 30.85 -11.34 0.31
N MET A 33 30.60 -10.06 0.00
CA MET A 33 31.58 -8.97 -0.06
C MET A 33 32.66 -8.98 1.05
N ARG A 34 32.25 -9.10 2.32
CA ARG A 34 33.16 -9.12 3.49
C ARG A 34 34.17 -10.28 3.44
N HIS A 35 33.79 -11.42 2.89
CA HIS A 35 34.65 -12.59 2.75
C HIS A 35 35.70 -12.42 1.64
N ARG A 36 35.35 -11.71 0.57
CA ARG A 36 36.30 -11.37 -0.51
C ARG A 36 37.36 -10.38 -0.04
N ILE A 37 36.96 -9.41 0.79
CA ILE A 37 37.89 -8.45 1.44
C ILE A 37 38.87 -9.19 2.37
N LEU A 38 38.36 -10.13 3.17
CA LEU A 38 39.20 -10.96 4.04
C LEU A 38 40.20 -11.81 3.23
N ASN A 39 39.76 -12.50 2.18
CA ASN A 39 40.64 -13.32 1.34
C ASN A 39 41.75 -12.47 0.70
N GLY A 40 41.40 -11.28 0.20
CA GLY A 40 42.38 -10.34 -0.38
C GLY A 40 43.40 -9.83 0.63
N THR A 41 42.96 -9.57 1.86
CA THR A 41 43.88 -9.07 2.88
C THR A 41 44.77 -10.18 3.46
N LEU A 42 44.23 -11.39 3.63
CA LEU A 42 45.03 -12.55 4.01
C LEU A 42 46.12 -12.86 2.98
N LEU A 43 45.77 -12.80 1.69
CA LEU A 43 46.76 -12.97 0.62
C LEU A 43 47.81 -11.85 0.61
N ALA A 44 47.39 -10.60 0.75
CA ALA A 44 48.33 -9.47 0.85
C ALA A 44 49.28 -9.65 2.05
N GLY A 45 48.77 -10.15 3.18
CA GLY A 45 49.56 -10.53 4.35
C GLY A 45 50.56 -11.66 4.06
N ILE A 46 50.16 -12.71 3.35
CA ILE A 46 51.07 -13.80 2.92
C ILE A 46 52.18 -13.25 2.03
N ILE A 47 51.86 -12.39 1.07
CA ILE A 47 52.85 -11.78 0.17
C ILE A 47 53.82 -10.90 0.96
N ALA A 48 53.33 -10.06 1.86
CA ALA A 48 54.17 -9.20 2.70
C ALA A 48 55.07 -10.02 3.64
N MET A 49 54.55 -11.07 4.27
CA MET A 49 55.35 -12.00 5.08
C MET A 49 56.40 -12.74 4.24
N GLY A 50 56.08 -13.11 3.00
CA GLY A 50 57.04 -13.73 2.08
C GLY A 50 58.17 -12.77 1.67
N VAL A 51 57.86 -11.49 1.46
CA VAL A 51 58.87 -10.44 1.20
C VAL A 51 59.73 -10.21 2.45
N GLY A 52 59.11 -10.13 3.63
CA GLY A 52 59.82 -10.01 4.91
C GLY A 52 60.76 -11.19 5.17
N LEU A 53 60.30 -12.43 4.96
CA LEU A 53 61.12 -13.63 5.05
C LEU A 53 62.31 -13.61 4.09
N SER A 54 62.08 -13.13 2.86
CA SER A 54 63.14 -13.02 1.84
C SER A 54 64.16 -11.95 2.20
N SER A 55 63.72 -10.83 2.78
CA SER A 55 64.60 -9.75 3.25
C SER A 55 65.50 -10.21 4.40
N GLU A 56 65.00 -11.10 5.26
CA GLU A 56 65.74 -11.58 6.42
C GLU A 56 66.96 -12.44 6.05
N PHE A 57 66.95 -13.09 4.88
CA PHE A 57 68.11 -13.83 4.35
C PHE A 57 69.30 -12.93 3.95
N PHE A 58 69.05 -11.63 3.75
CA PHE A 58 70.08 -10.67 3.33
C PHE A 58 70.58 -9.78 4.49
N ARG A 59 70.09 -10.01 5.73
CA ARG A 59 70.40 -9.18 6.90
C ARG A 59 71.60 -9.73 7.69
N GLU A 60 72.56 -8.88 8.04
CA GLU A 60 73.69 -9.25 8.91
C GLU A 60 73.36 -9.06 10.41
N GLY A 61 73.61 -10.10 11.22
CA GLY A 61 73.35 -10.12 12.68
C GLY A 61 71.97 -10.69 13.02
N PHE A 62 71.79 -12.00 12.83
CA PHE A 62 70.49 -12.65 12.84
C PHE A 62 70.25 -13.53 14.09
N GLU A 63 69.06 -13.44 14.68
CA GLU A 63 68.62 -14.21 15.84
C GLU A 63 67.54 -15.24 15.45
N MET A 64 67.81 -16.52 15.73
CA MET A 64 66.98 -17.66 15.29
C MET A 64 65.51 -17.57 15.74
N GLY A 65 65.22 -16.93 16.87
CA GLY A 65 63.87 -16.79 17.42
C GLY A 65 62.92 -15.98 16.53
N GLY A 66 63.41 -14.89 15.93
CA GLY A 66 62.63 -14.04 15.02
C GLY A 66 62.23 -14.75 13.72
N LEU A 67 63.15 -15.57 13.17
CA LEU A 67 62.87 -16.37 11.95
C LEU A 67 61.72 -17.34 12.20
N ILE A 68 61.82 -18.06 13.33
CA ILE A 68 60.88 -19.13 13.67
C ILE A 68 59.49 -18.52 13.84
N ALA A 69 59.38 -17.39 14.53
CA ALA A 69 58.12 -16.67 14.67
C ALA A 69 57.55 -16.23 13.31
N LEU A 70 58.38 -15.73 12.40
CA LEU A 70 57.96 -15.26 11.07
C LEU A 70 57.53 -16.43 10.15
N TRP A 71 58.24 -17.55 10.17
CA TRP A 71 57.86 -18.78 9.44
C TRP A 71 56.58 -19.40 9.98
N VAL A 72 56.40 -19.42 11.30
CA VAL A 72 55.15 -19.89 11.94
C VAL A 72 53.98 -19.00 11.52
N ALA A 73 54.14 -17.68 11.58
CA ALA A 73 53.13 -16.72 11.14
C ALA A 73 52.77 -16.92 9.65
N PHE A 74 53.76 -17.11 8.78
CA PHE A 74 53.57 -17.37 7.36
C PHE A 74 52.81 -18.68 7.10
N GLY A 75 53.15 -19.75 7.83
CA GLY A 75 52.44 -21.03 7.75
C GLY A 75 50.97 -20.92 8.16
N PHE A 76 50.68 -20.25 9.28
CA PHE A 76 49.30 -20.00 9.72
C PHE A 76 48.52 -19.12 8.74
N ALA A 77 49.15 -18.08 8.17
CA ALA A 77 48.52 -17.22 7.17
C ALA A 77 48.10 -18.02 5.93
N CYS A 78 48.97 -18.91 5.42
CA CYS A 78 48.66 -19.82 4.32
C CYS A 78 47.50 -20.77 4.64
N ILE A 79 47.49 -21.37 5.84
CA ILE A 79 46.41 -22.26 6.30
C ILE A 79 45.09 -21.50 6.41
N PHE A 80 45.10 -20.29 6.96
CA PHE A 80 43.91 -19.46 7.12
C PHE A 80 43.37 -18.97 5.79
N TYR A 81 44.23 -18.59 4.86
CA TYR A 81 43.82 -18.29 3.50
C TYR A 81 43.17 -19.52 2.84
N TYR A 82 43.75 -20.72 2.99
CA TYR A 82 43.15 -21.93 2.45
C TYR A 82 41.77 -22.23 3.06
N LEU A 83 41.64 -22.17 4.38
CA LEU A 83 40.38 -22.46 5.08
C LEU A 83 39.29 -21.40 4.81
N ALA A 84 39.68 -20.13 4.69
CA ALA A 84 38.78 -19.05 4.31
C ALA A 84 38.35 -19.20 2.84
N ARG A 85 39.29 -19.37 1.92
CA ARG A 85 39.03 -19.34 0.48
C ARG A 85 38.37 -20.60 -0.07
N PHE A 86 38.74 -21.78 0.42
CA PHE A 86 38.31 -23.06 -0.16
C PHE A 86 37.31 -23.83 0.71
N GLN A 87 37.32 -23.61 2.04
CA GLN A 87 36.45 -24.33 2.99
C GLN A 87 35.31 -23.46 3.56
N ASN A 88 35.24 -22.16 3.20
CA ASN A 88 34.21 -21.21 3.63
C ASN A 88 34.04 -21.07 5.17
N LYS A 89 35.05 -21.44 5.97
CA LYS A 89 34.98 -21.44 7.44
C LYS A 89 35.29 -20.06 8.03
N PHE A 90 34.56 -19.03 7.62
CA PHE A 90 34.89 -17.64 7.93
C PHE A 90 34.73 -17.26 9.41
N GLN A 91 33.60 -17.61 10.04
CA GLN A 91 33.28 -17.17 11.40
C GLN A 91 34.23 -17.77 12.45
N SER A 92 34.60 -19.04 12.29
CA SER A 92 35.50 -19.75 13.21
C SER A 92 36.96 -19.29 13.13
N LEU A 93 37.35 -18.61 12.05
CA LEU A 93 38.74 -18.16 11.83
C LEU A 93 38.99 -16.73 12.33
N ILE A 94 37.96 -15.96 12.65
CA ILE A 94 38.09 -14.54 13.06
C ILE A 94 38.96 -14.41 14.31
N LEU A 95 38.58 -15.11 15.38
CA LEU A 95 39.25 -15.02 16.68
C LEU A 95 40.67 -15.62 16.65
N PRO A 96 40.92 -16.82 16.06
CA PRO A 96 42.29 -17.34 15.91
C PRO A 96 43.19 -16.43 15.08
N THR A 97 42.69 -15.85 13.99
CA THR A 97 43.48 -14.93 13.14
C THR A 97 43.86 -13.66 13.90
N PHE A 98 42.92 -13.09 14.66
CA PHE A 98 43.18 -11.93 15.52
C PHE A 98 44.27 -12.22 16.56
N ILE A 99 44.16 -13.34 17.27
CA ILE A 99 45.10 -13.73 18.34
C ILE A 99 46.49 -14.01 17.76
N ILE A 100 46.57 -14.84 16.72
CA ILE A 100 47.85 -15.25 16.13
C ILE A 100 48.56 -14.06 15.50
N SER A 101 47.87 -13.22 14.73
CA SER A 101 48.49 -12.05 14.09
C SER A 101 48.99 -11.01 15.10
N SER A 102 48.26 -10.81 16.20
CA SER A 102 48.67 -9.89 17.26
C SER A 102 49.88 -10.45 18.04
N LEU A 103 49.83 -11.73 18.43
CA LEU A 103 50.91 -12.38 19.19
C LEU A 103 52.21 -12.47 18.40
N THR A 104 52.15 -12.85 17.12
CA THR A 104 53.35 -12.93 16.27
C THR A 104 53.99 -11.56 16.07
N SER A 105 53.19 -10.49 15.97
CA SER A 105 53.70 -9.13 15.84
C SER A 105 54.36 -8.63 17.12
N PHE A 106 53.82 -8.96 18.29
CA PHE A 106 54.47 -8.64 19.56
C PHE A 106 55.79 -9.38 19.76
N LEU A 107 55.87 -10.64 19.34
CA LEU A 107 57.13 -11.39 19.33
C LEU A 107 58.14 -10.77 18.36
N GLN A 108 57.71 -10.36 17.17
CA GLN A 108 58.58 -9.66 16.21
C GLN A 108 59.11 -8.33 16.73
N ILE A 109 58.29 -7.59 17.48
CA ILE A 109 58.71 -6.35 18.14
C ILE A 109 59.77 -6.66 19.22
N GLN A 110 59.56 -7.71 20.02
CA GLN A 110 60.49 -8.13 21.07
C GLN A 110 61.89 -8.48 20.53
N TYR A 111 61.96 -9.27 19.46
CA TYR A 111 63.21 -9.79 18.90
C TYR A 111 63.89 -8.89 17.85
N SER A 112 63.41 -7.66 17.62
CA SER A 112 63.95 -6.80 16.55
C SER A 112 64.00 -5.32 16.92
N GLY A 113 64.41 -4.97 18.13
CA GLY A 113 64.65 -3.57 18.55
C GLY A 113 63.56 -2.95 19.42
N GLY A 114 62.56 -3.73 19.84
CA GLY A 114 61.45 -3.24 20.67
C GLY A 114 60.67 -2.10 20.00
N ILE A 115 60.37 -1.04 20.72
CA ILE A 115 59.63 0.12 20.20
C ILE A 115 60.39 0.92 19.16
N VAL A 116 61.71 0.85 19.19
CA VAL A 116 62.58 1.51 18.20
C VAL A 116 62.62 0.69 16.90
N SER A 117 61.90 -0.44 16.81
CA SER A 117 61.83 -1.29 15.63
C SER A 117 60.91 -0.77 14.53
N ALA A 118 61.24 -1.13 13.29
CA ALA A 118 60.35 -0.94 12.15
C ALA A 118 59.06 -1.80 12.28
N ASN A 119 59.13 -2.91 13.02
CA ASN A 119 58.01 -3.84 13.24
C ASN A 119 56.85 -3.21 14.02
N LEU A 120 57.08 -2.13 14.78
CA LEU A 120 56.00 -1.36 15.42
C LEU A 120 54.99 -0.83 14.37
N MET A 121 55.46 -0.47 13.18
CA MET A 121 54.61 0.03 12.10
C MET A 121 53.64 -1.05 11.58
N LEU A 122 53.94 -2.34 11.74
CA LEU A 122 53.09 -3.46 11.31
C LEU A 122 51.78 -3.55 12.11
N LEU A 123 51.70 -2.92 13.29
CA LEU A 123 50.47 -2.87 14.06
C LEU A 123 49.34 -2.12 13.33
N ALA A 124 49.68 -1.13 12.48
CA ALA A 124 48.69 -0.36 11.73
C ALA A 124 47.91 -1.20 10.70
N PRO A 125 48.54 -1.92 9.75
CA PRO A 125 47.80 -2.78 8.84
C PRO A 125 47.07 -3.94 9.53
N ILE A 126 47.59 -4.44 10.65
CA ILE A 126 46.93 -5.49 11.44
C ILE A 126 45.66 -4.94 12.13
N LEU A 127 45.72 -3.72 12.65
CA LEU A 127 44.54 -3.02 13.17
C LEU A 127 43.47 -2.87 12.07
N VAL A 128 43.85 -2.38 10.89
CA VAL A 128 42.91 -2.21 9.77
C VAL A 128 42.33 -3.56 9.37
N LEU A 129 43.15 -4.60 9.25
CA LEU A 129 42.69 -5.95 8.96
C LEU A 129 41.69 -6.44 10.00
N ASN A 130 41.99 -6.24 11.29
CA ASN A 130 41.11 -6.65 12.38
C ASN A 130 39.77 -5.90 12.38
N MET A 131 39.76 -4.60 12.10
CA MET A 131 38.52 -3.82 11.95
C MET A 131 37.65 -4.36 10.80
N LEU A 132 38.27 -4.70 9.65
CA LEU A 132 37.56 -5.30 8.52
C LEU A 132 36.95 -6.67 8.85
N ILE A 133 37.63 -7.47 9.67
CA ILE A 133 37.22 -8.84 10.00
C ILE A 133 36.21 -8.87 11.15
N LEU A 134 36.40 -8.13 12.23
CA LEU A 134 35.55 -8.16 13.43
C LEU A 134 34.24 -7.37 13.23
N GLY A 135 34.27 -6.33 12.40
CA GLY A 135 33.10 -5.53 12.02
C GLY A 135 32.73 -4.47 13.07
N LYS A 136 31.88 -3.52 12.65
CA LYS A 136 31.63 -2.22 13.32
C LYS A 136 31.46 -2.26 14.84
N LYS A 137 30.87 -3.33 15.40
CA LYS A 137 30.63 -3.46 16.85
C LYS A 137 31.92 -3.54 17.68
N PHE A 138 33.01 -4.04 17.10
CA PHE A 138 34.26 -4.32 17.82
C PHE A 138 35.42 -3.40 17.40
N ASP A 139 35.20 -2.46 16.47
CA ASP A 139 36.22 -1.54 15.97
C ASP A 139 36.89 -0.74 17.10
N TRP A 140 36.08 -0.19 18.01
CA TRP A 140 36.58 0.51 19.21
C TRP A 140 37.46 -0.39 20.09
N LEU A 141 37.05 -1.64 20.32
CA LEU A 141 37.79 -2.58 21.16
C LEU A 141 39.15 -2.92 20.53
N ALA A 142 39.19 -3.09 19.21
CA ALA A 142 40.45 -3.31 18.49
C ALA A 142 41.37 -2.08 18.59
N ILE A 143 40.85 -0.86 18.37
CA ILE A 143 41.64 0.37 18.47
C ILE A 143 42.24 0.51 19.88
N VAL A 144 41.42 0.36 20.92
CA VAL A 144 41.88 0.45 22.31
C VAL A 144 42.90 -0.63 22.63
N PHE A 145 42.70 -1.86 22.16
CA PHE A 145 43.64 -2.95 22.35
C PHE A 145 45.02 -2.62 21.77
N PHE A 146 45.10 -2.19 20.51
CA PHE A 146 46.38 -1.88 19.87
C PHE A 146 47.05 -0.65 20.47
N VAL A 147 46.29 0.40 20.79
CA VAL A 147 46.83 1.59 21.48
C VAL A 147 47.39 1.20 22.86
N SER A 148 46.62 0.44 23.65
CA SER A 148 47.07 -0.01 24.98
C SER A 148 48.29 -0.91 24.88
N ALA A 149 48.35 -1.79 23.87
CA ALA A 149 49.50 -2.66 23.65
C ALA A 149 50.80 -1.88 23.43
N VAL A 150 50.76 -0.76 22.68
CA VAL A 150 51.94 0.10 22.49
C VAL A 150 52.43 0.69 23.82
N PHE A 151 51.52 1.18 24.67
CA PHE A 151 51.88 1.70 25.99
C PHE A 151 52.44 0.60 26.93
N VAL A 152 51.86 -0.59 26.88
CA VAL A 152 52.32 -1.75 27.67
C VAL A 152 53.71 -2.17 27.21
N LEU A 153 53.95 -2.29 25.91
CA LEU A 153 55.28 -2.57 25.35
C LEU A 153 56.31 -1.54 25.82
N ASN A 154 55.92 -0.26 25.89
CA ASN A 154 56.82 0.82 26.31
C ASN A 154 57.18 0.71 27.78
N SER A 155 56.20 0.37 28.59
CA SER A 155 56.40 0.13 30.01
C SER A 155 57.32 -1.08 30.22
N ILE A 156 57.04 -2.21 29.56
CA ILE A 156 57.85 -3.44 29.69
C ILE A 156 59.29 -3.18 29.24
N GLN A 157 59.52 -2.50 28.11
CA GLN A 157 60.88 -2.22 27.64
C GLN A 157 61.65 -1.26 28.57
N THR A 158 60.95 -0.35 29.24
CA THR A 158 61.58 0.57 30.20
C THR A 158 62.01 -0.14 31.49
N TYR A 159 61.18 -1.06 31.99
CA TYR A 159 61.45 -1.78 33.26
C TYR A 159 62.27 -3.06 33.07
N HIS A 160 62.18 -3.70 31.91
CA HIS A 160 62.84 -4.95 31.54
C HIS A 160 63.51 -4.85 30.16
N PRO A 161 64.53 -3.98 30.00
CA PRO A 161 65.25 -3.84 28.73
C PRO A 161 65.92 -5.15 28.28
N GLU A 162 66.27 -6.04 29.22
CA GLU A 162 66.89 -7.33 28.96
C GLU A 162 66.00 -8.32 28.16
N TRP A 163 64.71 -8.04 28.05
CA TRP A 163 63.78 -8.86 27.25
C TRP A 163 63.74 -8.48 25.76
N PHE A 164 64.39 -7.37 25.38
CA PHE A 164 64.41 -6.85 24.03
C PHE A 164 65.81 -6.95 23.43
N PHE A 165 65.86 -7.29 22.14
CA PHE A 165 67.12 -7.39 21.39
C PHE A 165 67.32 -6.15 20.54
N ASP A 166 68.51 -5.56 20.56
CA ASP A 166 68.84 -4.38 19.76
C ASP A 166 69.32 -4.73 18.35
N TYR A 167 69.23 -3.75 17.45
CA TYR A 167 69.77 -3.87 16.09
C TYR A 167 71.30 -4.01 16.11
N SER A 168 71.82 -4.88 15.23
CA SER A 168 73.26 -5.12 15.08
C SER A 168 74.03 -3.86 14.68
N THR A 169 73.43 -2.99 13.87
CA THR A 169 74.00 -1.69 13.46
C THR A 169 72.92 -0.65 13.16
N ASP A 170 73.27 0.64 13.29
CA ASP A 170 72.41 1.76 12.87
C ASP A 170 72.06 1.72 11.36
N LYS A 171 72.93 1.12 10.54
CA LYS A 171 72.69 0.93 9.11
C LYS A 171 71.57 -0.10 8.89
N ALA A 172 71.65 -1.27 9.54
CA ALA A 172 70.61 -2.30 9.46
C ALA A 172 69.24 -1.77 9.93
N ARG A 173 69.21 -0.96 10.98
CA ARG A 173 67.97 -0.29 11.43
C ARG A 173 67.37 0.60 10.35
N ARG A 174 68.17 1.47 9.71
CA ARG A 174 67.65 2.39 8.66
C ARG A 174 67.15 1.64 7.43
N GLU A 175 67.84 0.57 7.04
CA GLU A 175 67.43 -0.29 5.92
C GLU A 175 66.10 -1.00 6.21
N ASP A 176 65.95 -1.57 7.41
CA ASP A 176 64.72 -2.23 7.86
C ASP A 176 63.53 -1.24 7.92
N PHE A 177 63.72 -0.04 8.49
CA PHE A 177 62.68 1.00 8.50
C PHE A 177 62.22 1.41 7.10
N LEU A 178 63.15 1.52 6.15
CA LEU A 178 62.83 1.92 4.78
C LEU A 178 62.04 0.81 4.07
N ILE A 179 62.50 -0.44 4.15
CA ILE A 179 61.86 -1.59 3.52
C ILE A 179 60.47 -1.84 4.13
N THR A 180 60.37 -1.84 5.45
CA THR A 180 59.11 -2.06 6.18
C THR A 180 58.13 -0.91 5.94
N GLY A 181 58.61 0.34 5.94
CA GLY A 181 57.78 1.51 5.62
C GLY A 181 57.19 1.47 4.22
N ILE A 182 57.99 1.15 3.19
CA ILE A 182 57.50 0.97 1.81
C ILE A 182 56.49 -0.18 1.74
N SER A 183 56.77 -1.29 2.40
CA SER A 183 55.90 -2.48 2.40
C SER A 183 54.54 -2.20 3.04
N ILE A 184 54.50 -1.44 4.14
CA ILE A 184 53.26 -1.06 4.82
C ILE A 184 52.45 -0.06 4.00
N LEU A 185 53.10 0.95 3.40
CA LEU A 185 52.40 1.89 2.51
C LEU A 185 51.79 1.17 1.31
N PHE A 186 52.51 0.21 0.72
CA PHE A 186 51.99 -0.62 -0.36
C PHE A 186 50.80 -1.47 0.10
N LEU A 187 50.90 -2.14 1.25
CA LEU A 187 49.86 -3.00 1.78
C LEU A 187 48.60 -2.22 2.18
N LEU A 188 48.74 -1.08 2.88
CA LEU A 188 47.63 -0.19 3.20
C LEU A 188 46.98 0.39 1.94
N GLY A 189 47.76 0.75 0.92
CA GLY A 189 47.25 1.19 -0.37
C GLY A 189 46.42 0.12 -1.09
N LEU A 190 46.89 -1.13 -1.08
CA LEU A 190 46.14 -2.27 -1.62
C LEU A 190 44.86 -2.55 -0.85
N MET A 191 44.90 -2.47 0.49
CA MET A 191 43.72 -2.65 1.34
C MET A 191 42.68 -1.56 1.09
N LEU A 192 43.09 -0.28 1.10
CA LEU A 192 42.21 0.85 0.83
C LEU A 192 41.57 0.75 -0.55
N ARG A 193 42.35 0.38 -1.58
CA ARG A 193 41.85 0.20 -2.94
C ARG A 193 40.83 -0.94 -3.04
N THR A 194 41.12 -2.07 -2.39
CA THR A 194 40.21 -3.23 -2.36
C THR A 194 38.91 -2.86 -1.68
N LEU A 195 38.98 -2.16 -0.56
CA LEU A 195 37.82 -1.67 0.18
C LEU A 195 37.00 -0.67 -0.65
N ASN A 196 37.63 0.34 -1.23
CA ASN A 196 36.93 1.36 -2.03
C ASN A 196 36.22 0.75 -3.23
N ARG A 197 36.91 -0.14 -3.98
CA ARG A 197 36.30 -0.88 -5.10
C ARG A 197 35.12 -1.73 -4.63
N SER A 198 35.22 -2.34 -3.46
CA SER A 198 34.13 -3.11 -2.89
C SER A 198 32.92 -2.21 -2.60
N TYR A 199 33.13 -1.07 -1.95
CA TYR A 199 32.04 -0.10 -1.68
C TYR A 199 31.37 0.39 -2.97
N GLU A 200 32.16 0.68 -4.00
CA GLU A 200 31.64 1.03 -5.34
C GLU A 200 30.77 -0.08 -5.94
N ASP A 201 31.24 -1.34 -5.89
CA ASP A 201 30.46 -2.50 -6.37
C ASP A 201 29.13 -2.64 -5.60
N ALA A 202 29.14 -2.47 -4.28
CA ALA A 202 27.94 -2.61 -3.44
C ALA A 202 26.92 -1.50 -3.69
N ILE A 203 27.38 -0.25 -3.83
CA ILE A 203 26.52 0.88 -4.19
C ILE A 203 25.96 0.68 -5.61
N GLY A 204 26.77 0.19 -6.54
CA GLY A 204 26.35 -0.15 -7.89
C GLY A 204 25.23 -1.19 -7.89
N GLU A 205 25.36 -2.24 -7.09
CA GLU A 205 24.34 -3.29 -6.98
C GLU A 205 23.04 -2.80 -6.34
N VAL A 206 23.13 -2.05 -5.24
CA VAL A 206 21.93 -1.43 -4.61
C VAL A 206 21.22 -0.48 -5.57
N SER A 207 22.00 0.32 -6.33
CA SER A 207 21.44 1.24 -7.32
C SER A 207 20.75 0.49 -8.47
N ARG A 208 21.34 -0.62 -8.93
CA ARG A 208 20.76 -1.49 -9.97
C ARG A 208 19.44 -2.12 -9.50
N LEU A 209 19.42 -2.69 -8.29
CA LEU A 209 18.22 -3.28 -7.70
C LEU A 209 17.11 -2.23 -7.51
N LYS A 210 17.47 -1.04 -7.03
CA LYS A 210 16.52 0.07 -6.89
C LYS A 210 15.96 0.50 -8.25
N TYR A 211 16.80 0.63 -9.28
CA TYR A 211 16.35 0.99 -10.62
C TYR A 211 15.38 -0.05 -11.21
N GLN A 212 15.63 -1.34 -10.97
CA GLN A 212 14.72 -2.41 -11.38
C GLN A 212 13.38 -2.31 -10.64
N GLN A 213 13.41 -2.13 -9.31
CA GLN A 213 12.22 -1.94 -8.48
C GLN A 213 11.39 -0.72 -8.92
N ASP A 214 12.03 0.42 -9.18
CA ASP A 214 11.35 1.64 -9.67
C ASP A 214 10.75 1.42 -11.08
N GLY A 215 11.37 0.57 -11.89
CA GLY A 215 10.82 0.11 -13.17
C GLY A 215 9.54 -0.72 -13.02
N ASP A 216 9.50 -1.62 -12.04
CA ASP A 216 8.30 -2.41 -11.73
C ASP A 216 7.18 -1.50 -11.17
N TYR A 217 7.51 -0.56 -10.29
CA TYR A 217 6.56 0.45 -9.80
C TYR A 217 5.99 1.31 -10.93
N TYR A 218 6.84 1.73 -11.87
CA TYR A 218 6.41 2.46 -13.05
C TYR A 218 5.40 1.66 -13.86
N LEU A 219 5.69 0.38 -14.16
CA LEU A 219 4.77 -0.48 -14.90
C LEU A 219 3.42 -0.62 -14.18
N THR A 220 3.44 -0.88 -12.87
CA THR A 220 2.19 -0.99 -12.08
C THR A 220 1.38 0.30 -12.12
N SER A 221 2.03 1.47 -12.00
CA SER A 221 1.34 2.77 -12.08
C SER A 221 0.66 2.98 -13.45
N LEU A 222 1.27 2.49 -14.54
CA LEU A 222 0.68 2.54 -15.88
C LEU A 222 -0.54 1.62 -16.01
N LEU A 223 -0.55 0.48 -15.32
CA LEU A 223 -1.67 -0.47 -15.33
C LEU A 223 -2.86 0.03 -14.48
N ILE A 224 -2.59 0.74 -13.38
CA ILE A 224 -3.63 1.30 -12.50
C ILE A 224 -4.30 2.54 -13.13
N ARG A 225 -3.55 3.37 -13.84
CA ARG A 225 -4.06 4.61 -14.45
C ARG A 225 -5.31 4.42 -15.33
N PRO A 226 -5.43 3.41 -16.21
CA PRO A 226 -6.65 3.15 -16.99
C PRO A 226 -7.76 2.45 -16.20
N LEU A 227 -7.60 2.17 -14.91
CA LEU A 227 -8.64 1.59 -14.06
C LEU A 227 -9.18 2.59 -13.03
N SER A 228 -8.50 3.73 -12.88
CA SER A 228 -8.86 4.83 -11.98
C SER A 228 -9.36 6.05 -12.77
N GLY A 229 -9.95 7.00 -12.04
CA GLY A 229 -10.41 8.28 -12.58
C GLY A 229 -11.90 8.32 -12.93
N ILE A 230 -12.34 9.51 -13.34
CA ILE A 230 -13.74 9.82 -13.66
C ILE A 230 -13.97 9.66 -15.17
N ARG A 231 -14.96 8.84 -15.54
CA ARG A 231 -15.39 8.56 -16.93
C ARG A 231 -16.86 8.86 -17.13
N ILE A 232 -17.32 9.95 -16.54
CA ILE A 232 -18.71 10.35 -16.57
C ILE A 232 -18.86 11.56 -17.47
N HIS A 233 -19.84 11.49 -18.37
CA HIS A 233 -20.29 12.61 -19.19
C HIS A 233 -21.73 12.96 -18.82
N SER A 234 -21.92 13.52 -17.62
CA SER A 234 -23.21 13.98 -17.12
C SER A 234 -23.27 15.50 -17.09
N GLN A 235 -24.44 16.07 -17.39
CA GLN A 235 -24.69 17.51 -17.25
C GLN A 235 -25.18 17.90 -15.86
N THR A 236 -25.77 16.93 -15.13
CA THR A 236 -26.42 17.14 -13.83
C THR A 236 -25.53 16.71 -12.66
N VAL A 237 -24.71 15.68 -12.81
CA VAL A 237 -23.81 15.22 -11.74
C VAL A 237 -22.36 15.60 -12.06
N GLU A 238 -21.68 16.26 -11.12
CA GLU A 238 -20.27 16.60 -11.22
C GLU A 238 -19.46 15.82 -10.19
N PHE A 239 -18.42 15.13 -10.67
CA PHE A 239 -17.41 14.47 -9.84
C PHE A 239 -16.09 15.21 -9.91
N GLN A 240 -15.38 15.28 -8.79
CA GLN A 240 -13.97 15.71 -8.74
C GLN A 240 -13.20 14.79 -7.80
N THR A 241 -11.92 14.59 -8.09
CA THR A 241 -11.03 13.69 -7.34
C THR A 241 -9.75 14.39 -6.96
N TYR A 242 -9.25 14.13 -5.77
CA TYR A 242 -7.89 14.47 -5.37
C TYR A 242 -7.21 13.22 -4.83
N ILE A 243 -6.08 12.81 -5.42
CA ILE A 243 -5.32 11.63 -4.98
C ILE A 243 -3.87 12.06 -4.75
N LYS A 244 -3.30 11.66 -3.61
CA LYS A 244 -1.89 11.79 -3.28
C LYS A 244 -1.41 10.50 -2.64
N GLN A 245 -0.54 9.78 -3.33
CA GLN A 245 0.03 8.54 -2.77
C GLN A 245 1.33 8.85 -2.03
N LYS A 246 1.61 8.11 -0.96
CA LYS A 246 2.79 8.25 -0.11
C LYS A 246 4.08 7.89 -0.83
N LYS A 247 4.05 6.88 -1.71
CA LYS A 247 5.25 6.42 -2.42
C LYS A 247 5.41 7.20 -3.73
N SER A 248 6.27 8.21 -3.69
CA SER A 248 6.78 8.88 -4.89
C SER A 248 8.13 8.29 -5.31
N PHE A 249 8.33 8.15 -6.62
CA PHE A 249 9.59 7.64 -7.20
C PHE A 249 9.86 8.32 -8.54
N GLN A 250 11.14 8.41 -8.90
CA GLN A 250 11.55 9.02 -10.16
C GLN A 250 11.98 7.93 -11.14
N PHE A 251 11.36 7.90 -12.30
CA PHE A 251 11.72 6.97 -13.38
C PHE A 251 11.71 7.70 -14.71
N LYS A 252 12.76 7.51 -15.52
CA LYS A 252 12.94 8.20 -16.82
C LYS A 252 12.72 9.74 -16.72
N SER A 253 13.29 10.37 -15.70
CA SER A 253 13.23 11.82 -15.45
C SER A 253 11.83 12.38 -15.18
N ARG A 254 10.86 11.54 -14.83
CA ARG A 254 9.53 11.95 -14.37
C ARG A 254 9.24 11.37 -13.00
N GLU A 255 8.44 12.08 -12.23
CA GLU A 255 7.95 11.62 -10.94
C GLU A 255 6.64 10.87 -11.13
N TYR A 256 6.52 9.75 -10.43
CA TYR A 256 5.34 8.90 -10.40
C TYR A 256 4.97 8.56 -8.97
N GLU A 257 3.70 8.23 -8.77
CA GLU A 257 3.11 7.90 -7.49
C GLU A 257 2.48 6.51 -7.55
N LEU A 258 2.57 5.77 -6.45
CA LEU A 258 2.02 4.41 -6.32
C LEU A 258 1.47 4.23 -4.90
N GLY A 259 0.27 3.66 -4.76
CA GLY A 259 -0.29 3.37 -3.44
C GLY A 259 -1.57 2.55 -3.48
N GLY A 260 -2.20 2.41 -2.32
CA GLY A 260 -3.37 1.56 -2.05
C GLY A 260 -4.72 2.25 -2.26
N ASP A 261 -4.72 3.55 -2.55
CA ASP A 261 -5.94 4.33 -2.70
C ASP A 261 -6.43 4.41 -4.15
N ILE A 262 -7.74 4.32 -4.35
CA ILE A 262 -8.41 4.52 -5.64
C ILE A 262 -9.68 5.36 -5.54
N CYS A 263 -9.84 6.26 -6.50
CA CYS A 263 -11.13 6.86 -6.85
C CYS A 263 -11.48 6.51 -8.29
N VAL A 264 -12.68 6.02 -8.50
CA VAL A 264 -13.21 5.73 -9.84
C VAL A 264 -14.66 6.13 -9.92
N ALA A 265 -15.06 6.66 -11.07
CA ALA A 265 -16.46 6.94 -11.36
C ALA A 265 -16.75 6.66 -12.84
N ASP A 266 -17.87 6.02 -13.14
CA ASP A 266 -18.29 5.62 -14.48
C ASP A 266 -19.81 5.83 -14.63
N GLN A 267 -20.33 5.76 -15.84
CA GLN A 267 -21.76 5.87 -16.09
C GLN A 267 -22.34 4.49 -16.36
N ILE A 268 -23.51 4.17 -15.84
CA ILE A 268 -24.25 2.93 -16.14
C ILE A 268 -25.72 3.24 -16.42
N VAL A 269 -26.41 2.32 -17.11
CA VAL A 269 -27.84 2.43 -17.37
C VAL A 269 -28.56 1.28 -16.68
N LEU A 270 -29.50 1.61 -15.80
CA LEU A 270 -30.33 0.63 -15.09
C LEU A 270 -31.80 0.94 -15.39
N ARG A 271 -32.52 -0.05 -15.91
CA ARG A 271 -33.95 0.04 -16.30
C ARG A 271 -34.25 1.26 -17.18
N GLY A 272 -33.34 1.56 -18.11
CA GLY A 272 -33.47 2.69 -19.04
C GLY A 272 -33.14 4.06 -18.46
N ARG A 273 -32.66 4.14 -17.20
CA ARG A 273 -32.27 5.39 -16.55
C ARG A 273 -30.77 5.43 -16.33
N SER A 274 -30.19 6.62 -16.46
CA SER A 274 -28.75 6.84 -16.33
C SER A 274 -28.37 7.06 -14.86
N TYR A 275 -27.37 6.31 -14.42
CA TYR A 275 -26.79 6.45 -13.09
C TYR A 275 -25.30 6.67 -13.21
N SER A 276 -24.78 7.55 -12.35
CA SER A 276 -23.35 7.70 -12.14
C SER A 276 -22.91 6.75 -11.03
N VAL A 277 -22.16 5.71 -11.37
CA VAL A 277 -21.54 4.80 -10.41
C VAL A 277 -20.20 5.33 -9.96
N PHE A 278 -19.88 5.20 -8.68
CA PHE A 278 -18.59 5.60 -8.15
C PHE A 278 -18.10 4.65 -7.06
N ALA A 279 -16.80 4.64 -6.88
CA ALA A 279 -16.13 3.96 -5.78
C ALA A 279 -14.94 4.77 -5.28
N ASN A 280 -14.81 4.86 -3.96
CA ASN A 280 -13.60 5.31 -3.28
C ASN A 280 -13.19 4.23 -2.30
N GLY A 281 -11.94 3.80 -2.34
CA GLY A 281 -11.48 2.73 -1.46
C GLY A 281 -9.98 2.71 -1.27
N ASP A 282 -9.59 1.98 -0.23
CA ASP A 282 -8.22 1.85 0.27
C ASP A 282 -7.92 0.37 0.49
N ALA A 283 -6.98 -0.13 -0.30
CA ALA A 283 -6.53 -1.52 -0.27
C ALA A 283 -5.45 -1.72 0.79
N MET A 284 -5.59 -2.81 1.57
CA MET A 284 -4.69 -3.15 2.65
C MET A 284 -3.21 -3.20 2.21
N GLY A 285 -2.38 -2.49 2.96
CA GLY A 285 -0.95 -2.37 2.72
C GLY A 285 -0.61 -1.03 2.06
N LYS A 286 0.69 -0.77 1.87
CA LYS A 286 1.18 0.49 1.29
C LYS A 286 2.07 0.21 0.09
N SER A 287 2.21 1.19 -0.79
CA SER A 287 3.07 1.06 -1.99
C SER A 287 2.66 -0.14 -2.86
N MET A 288 3.53 -1.15 -3.02
CA MET A 288 3.31 -2.26 -3.97
C MET A 288 2.16 -3.19 -3.57
N GLN A 289 1.99 -3.48 -2.28
CA GLN A 289 0.93 -4.38 -1.81
C GLN A 289 -0.45 -3.74 -2.02
N GLY A 290 -0.62 -2.49 -1.58
CA GLY A 290 -1.84 -1.72 -1.80
C GLY A 290 -2.13 -1.54 -3.28
N ALA A 291 -1.11 -1.20 -4.09
CA ALA A 291 -1.25 -1.07 -5.54
C ALA A 291 -1.71 -2.38 -6.23
N GLY A 292 -1.27 -3.54 -5.72
CA GLY A 292 -1.78 -4.84 -6.16
C GLY A 292 -3.28 -4.98 -5.90
N GLY A 293 -3.77 -4.58 -4.73
CA GLY A 293 -5.19 -4.59 -4.40
C GLY A 293 -6.01 -3.63 -5.25
N VAL A 294 -5.51 -2.42 -5.47
CA VAL A 294 -6.12 -1.43 -6.38
C VAL A 294 -6.22 -1.97 -7.80
N LEU A 295 -5.18 -2.65 -8.30
CA LEU A 295 -5.18 -3.22 -9.64
C LEU A 295 -6.26 -4.31 -9.79
N VAL A 296 -6.38 -5.18 -8.79
CA VAL A 296 -7.39 -6.25 -8.76
C VAL A 296 -8.80 -5.64 -8.69
N PHE A 297 -9.03 -4.74 -7.74
CA PHE A 297 -10.30 -4.03 -7.60
C PHE A 297 -10.69 -3.29 -8.88
N GLY A 298 -9.79 -2.47 -9.41
CA GLY A 298 -10.05 -1.66 -10.60
C GLY A 298 -10.38 -2.52 -11.82
N THR A 299 -9.73 -3.68 -11.97
CA THR A 299 -10.03 -4.64 -13.04
C THR A 299 -11.40 -5.28 -12.86
N ALA A 300 -11.73 -5.74 -11.65
CA ALA A 300 -13.03 -6.35 -11.35
C ALA A 300 -14.18 -5.34 -11.49
N PHE A 301 -14.01 -4.13 -10.96
CA PHE A 301 -14.97 -3.04 -11.08
C PHE A 301 -15.20 -2.65 -12.54
N ARG A 302 -14.12 -2.50 -13.33
CA ARG A 302 -14.25 -2.21 -14.77
C ARG A 302 -15.01 -3.30 -15.51
N ALA A 303 -14.71 -4.57 -15.24
CA ALA A 303 -15.42 -5.70 -15.83
C ALA A 303 -16.92 -5.68 -15.47
N LEU A 304 -17.26 -5.30 -14.25
CA LEU A 304 -18.64 -5.19 -13.77
C LEU A 304 -19.41 -4.07 -14.47
N VAL A 305 -18.80 -2.90 -14.65
CA VAL A 305 -19.38 -1.78 -15.42
C VAL A 305 -19.64 -2.20 -16.87
N GLU A 306 -18.64 -2.78 -17.54
CA GLU A 306 -18.77 -3.23 -18.93
C GLU A 306 -19.82 -4.34 -19.11
N ARG A 307 -19.94 -5.26 -18.13
CA ARG A 307 -21.01 -6.27 -18.09
C ARG A 307 -22.39 -5.65 -17.90
N THR A 308 -22.48 -4.48 -17.26
CA THR A 308 -23.74 -3.76 -17.08
C THR A 308 -24.15 -3.04 -18.37
N HIS A 309 -23.18 -2.49 -19.14
CA HIS A 309 -23.45 -1.86 -20.44
C HIS A 309 -23.84 -2.85 -21.53
N ARG A 310 -23.21 -4.03 -21.55
CA ARG A 310 -23.63 -5.10 -22.46
C ARG A 310 -25.01 -5.56 -22.04
N GLU A 311 -26.03 -5.23 -22.85
CA GLU A 311 -27.43 -5.56 -22.59
C GLU A 311 -27.56 -6.98 -22.02
N GLY A 312 -27.94 -7.05 -20.74
CA GLY A 312 -27.84 -8.27 -19.95
C GLY A 312 -28.67 -8.17 -18.69
N ILE A 313 -28.59 -9.20 -17.84
CA ILE A 313 -29.43 -9.31 -16.65
C ILE A 313 -29.20 -8.13 -15.67
N LEU A 314 -27.98 -7.59 -15.61
CA LEU A 314 -27.61 -6.52 -14.67
C LEU A 314 -28.27 -5.18 -14.98
N SER A 315 -28.47 -4.83 -16.26
CA SER A 315 -29.10 -3.56 -16.63
C SER A 315 -30.60 -3.54 -16.30
N GLY A 316 -31.23 -4.70 -16.08
CA GLY A 316 -32.62 -4.81 -15.62
C GLY A 316 -32.83 -4.60 -14.12
N TYR A 317 -31.75 -4.51 -13.33
CA TYR A 317 -31.83 -4.44 -11.87
C TYR A 317 -32.21 -3.05 -11.37
N TYR A 318 -32.86 -3.01 -10.21
CA TYR A 318 -32.97 -1.78 -9.42
C TYR A 318 -31.61 -1.39 -8.82
N PRO A 319 -31.37 -0.09 -8.54
CA PRO A 319 -30.12 0.38 -7.97
C PRO A 319 -29.66 -0.40 -6.74
N GLU A 320 -30.58 -0.74 -5.85
CA GLU A 320 -30.31 -1.49 -4.63
C GLU A 320 -29.79 -2.90 -4.92
N ARG A 321 -30.48 -3.59 -5.83
CA ARG A 321 -30.10 -4.95 -6.22
C ARG A 321 -28.77 -4.95 -6.96
N TRP A 322 -28.55 -3.96 -7.84
CA TRP A 322 -27.28 -3.82 -8.55
C TRP A 322 -26.12 -3.57 -7.59
N LEU A 323 -26.28 -2.65 -6.62
CA LEU A 323 -25.24 -2.37 -5.61
C LEU A 323 -24.90 -3.59 -4.75
N HIS A 324 -25.92 -4.32 -4.29
CA HIS A 324 -25.69 -5.54 -3.51
C HIS A 324 -24.98 -6.61 -4.34
N THR A 325 -25.39 -6.83 -5.60
CA THR A 325 -24.69 -7.76 -6.50
C THR A 325 -23.26 -7.31 -6.77
N ALA A 326 -23.04 -6.01 -6.99
CA ALA A 326 -21.71 -5.48 -7.24
C ALA A 326 -20.78 -5.65 -6.05
N LEU A 327 -21.24 -5.34 -4.83
CA LEU A 327 -20.46 -5.59 -3.63
C LEU A 327 -20.13 -7.08 -3.47
N SER A 328 -21.08 -7.97 -3.70
CA SER A 328 -20.86 -9.42 -3.60
C SER A 328 -19.83 -9.90 -4.63
N ASP A 329 -19.96 -9.51 -5.90
CA ASP A 329 -19.01 -9.88 -6.96
C ASP A 329 -17.59 -9.37 -6.62
N LEU A 330 -17.48 -8.16 -6.07
CA LEU A 330 -16.20 -7.59 -5.63
C LEU A 330 -15.64 -8.32 -4.40
N ASN A 331 -16.48 -8.62 -3.41
CA ASN A 331 -16.07 -9.32 -2.20
C ASN A 331 -15.58 -10.74 -2.52
N ASP A 332 -16.25 -11.46 -3.42
CA ASP A 332 -15.87 -12.81 -3.85
C ASP A 332 -14.45 -12.84 -4.47
N VAL A 333 -14.06 -11.79 -5.20
CA VAL A 333 -12.69 -11.65 -5.72
C VAL A 333 -11.68 -11.52 -4.59
N PHE A 334 -12.00 -10.74 -3.55
CA PHE A 334 -11.10 -10.50 -2.42
C PHE A 334 -11.06 -11.66 -1.42
N GLU A 335 -12.15 -12.42 -1.26
CA GLU A 335 -12.17 -13.66 -0.47
C GLU A 335 -11.19 -14.70 -1.03
N GLY A 336 -10.95 -14.68 -2.34
CA GLY A 336 -9.94 -15.52 -2.99
C GLY A 336 -8.51 -15.29 -2.48
N PHE A 337 -8.24 -14.20 -1.77
CA PHE A 337 -6.94 -13.93 -1.13
C PHE A 337 -6.82 -14.50 0.28
N ASP A 338 -7.85 -15.15 0.82
CA ASP A 338 -7.83 -15.85 2.13
C ASP A 338 -7.29 -14.96 3.27
N GLY A 339 -7.80 -13.73 3.35
CA GLY A 339 -7.41 -12.73 4.36
C GLY A 339 -6.03 -12.09 4.15
N SER A 340 -5.25 -12.50 3.14
CA SER A 340 -3.95 -11.88 2.83
C SER A 340 -4.08 -10.47 2.20
N MET A 341 -5.27 -10.14 1.70
CA MET A 341 -5.61 -8.83 1.16
C MET A 341 -7.07 -8.52 1.48
N SER A 342 -7.33 -7.28 1.90
CA SER A 342 -8.67 -6.74 2.10
C SER A 342 -8.71 -5.31 1.59
N MET A 343 -9.91 -4.74 1.44
CA MET A 343 -10.06 -3.36 0.98
C MET A 343 -11.25 -2.70 1.65
N SER A 344 -11.04 -1.52 2.24
CA SER A 344 -12.15 -0.66 2.64
C SER A 344 -12.73 0.01 1.40
N LEU A 345 -14.06 0.15 1.36
CA LEU A 345 -14.74 0.62 0.15
C LEU A 345 -16.01 1.39 0.47
N LEU A 346 -16.16 2.52 -0.21
CA LEU A 346 -17.43 3.21 -0.36
C LEU A 346 -17.87 3.12 -1.83
N LEU A 347 -18.92 2.35 -2.09
CA LEU A 347 -19.49 2.11 -3.42
C LEU A 347 -20.86 2.74 -3.51
N GLY A 348 -21.16 3.47 -4.58
CA GLY A 348 -22.47 4.10 -4.72
C GLY A 348 -22.93 4.39 -6.14
N LEU A 349 -24.20 4.78 -6.24
CA LEU A 349 -24.91 5.18 -7.44
C LEU A 349 -25.60 6.53 -7.18
N VAL A 350 -25.46 7.46 -8.11
CA VAL A 350 -26.25 8.70 -8.14
C VAL A 350 -27.18 8.64 -9.33
N ASP A 351 -28.48 8.80 -9.09
CA ASP A 351 -29.46 8.97 -10.16
C ASP A 351 -29.26 10.34 -10.83
N GLU A 352 -28.94 10.35 -12.12
CA GLU A 352 -28.64 11.59 -12.85
C GLU A 352 -29.87 12.46 -13.09
N GLU A 353 -31.08 11.92 -12.99
CA GLU A 353 -32.31 12.68 -13.21
C GLU A 353 -32.73 13.48 -11.98
N ASN A 354 -32.59 12.91 -10.78
CA ASN A 354 -33.15 13.49 -9.54
C ASN A 354 -32.12 13.73 -8.42
N GLY A 355 -30.86 13.30 -8.58
CA GLY A 355 -29.80 13.52 -7.59
C GLY A 355 -29.93 12.64 -6.34
N PHE A 356 -30.67 11.54 -6.41
CA PHE A 356 -30.78 10.60 -5.30
C PHE A 356 -29.56 9.68 -5.25
N LEU A 357 -28.92 9.65 -4.09
CA LEU A 357 -27.71 8.87 -3.82
C LEU A 357 -28.07 7.56 -3.11
N TYR A 358 -27.55 6.46 -3.62
CA TYR A 358 -27.49 5.14 -2.98
C TYR A 358 -26.04 4.79 -2.72
N TYR A 359 -25.68 4.33 -1.53
CA TYR A 359 -24.31 3.89 -1.27
C TYR A 359 -24.23 2.79 -0.22
N ILE A 360 -23.13 2.05 -0.25
CA ILE A 360 -22.73 1.07 0.75
C ILE A 360 -21.36 1.50 1.28
N ASN A 361 -21.21 1.47 2.61
CA ASN A 361 -19.94 1.71 3.28
C ASN A 361 -19.41 0.41 3.91
N ALA A 362 -18.32 -0.12 3.36
CA ALA A 362 -17.58 -1.29 3.81
C ALA A 362 -16.32 -0.87 4.60
N GLU A 363 -16.50 -0.52 5.87
CA GLU A 363 -15.51 0.03 6.82
C GLU A 363 -14.57 1.09 6.24
N HIS A 364 -15.10 1.97 5.38
CA HIS A 364 -14.43 3.14 4.87
C HIS A 364 -14.82 4.38 5.70
N PRO A 365 -14.02 5.45 5.75
CA PRO A 365 -14.38 6.64 6.50
C PRO A 365 -15.72 7.23 6.05
N PHE A 366 -16.47 7.75 7.01
CA PHE A 366 -17.85 8.16 6.77
C PHE A 366 -17.94 9.28 5.73
N PRO A 367 -18.90 9.20 4.80
CA PRO A 367 -19.14 10.27 3.85
C PRO A 367 -19.59 11.55 4.54
N ILE A 368 -19.10 12.69 4.06
CA ILE A 368 -19.35 14.02 4.61
C ILE A 368 -20.29 14.75 3.67
N ARG A 369 -21.32 15.41 4.22
CA ARG A 369 -22.15 16.37 3.49
C ARG A 369 -21.77 17.77 3.90
N TYR A 370 -21.43 18.60 2.92
CA TYR A 370 -21.27 20.04 3.07
C TYR A 370 -22.49 20.77 2.48
N ARG A 371 -23.17 21.57 3.31
CA ARG A 371 -24.35 22.35 2.94
C ARG A 371 -24.35 23.67 3.70
N ASP A 372 -24.57 24.78 3.00
CA ASP A 372 -24.73 26.13 3.58
C ASP A 372 -23.61 26.52 4.57
N GLY A 373 -22.36 26.18 4.25
CA GLY A 373 -21.21 26.51 5.10
C GLY A 373 -20.94 25.52 6.24
N LYS A 374 -21.71 24.45 6.38
CA LYS A 374 -21.56 23.45 7.46
C LYS A 374 -21.29 22.06 6.92
N ALA A 375 -20.37 21.34 7.58
CA ALA A 375 -20.06 19.95 7.29
C ALA A 375 -20.61 19.00 8.37
N SER A 376 -21.20 17.87 7.95
CA SER A 376 -21.68 16.82 8.85
C SER A 376 -21.52 15.45 8.21
N PHE A 377 -21.26 14.40 8.99
CA PHE A 377 -21.30 13.03 8.47
C PHE A 377 -22.72 12.65 8.01
N LEU A 378 -22.81 11.84 6.95
CA LEU A 378 -24.08 11.28 6.47
C LEU A 378 -24.54 10.08 7.30
N SER A 379 -23.60 9.32 7.84
CA SER A 379 -23.81 8.20 8.75
C SER A 379 -22.67 8.17 9.78
N GLU A 380 -22.94 7.64 10.97
CA GLU A 380 -21.95 7.37 12.02
C GLU A 380 -21.87 5.87 12.37
N GLU A 381 -22.56 5.02 11.59
CA GLU A 381 -22.55 3.58 11.73
C GLU A 381 -21.95 2.94 10.48
N ALA A 382 -20.95 2.07 10.67
CA ALA A 382 -20.44 1.23 9.60
C ALA A 382 -21.50 0.16 9.27
N THR A 383 -21.87 0.08 8.00
CA THR A 383 -22.96 -0.78 7.53
C THR A 383 -22.48 -2.17 7.10
N ASN A 384 -21.18 -2.32 6.80
CA ASN A 384 -20.59 -3.51 6.20
C ASN A 384 -19.12 -3.70 6.60
N PHE A 385 -18.65 -4.96 6.53
CA PHE A 385 -17.24 -5.33 6.62
C PHE A 385 -16.46 -5.01 5.34
N LYS A 386 -15.14 -4.88 5.46
CA LYS A 386 -14.20 -4.72 4.33
C LYS A 386 -14.32 -5.87 3.33
N LEU A 387 -13.99 -5.59 2.06
CA LEU A 387 -13.90 -6.63 1.05
C LEU A 387 -12.86 -7.69 1.43
N GLY A 388 -13.19 -8.96 1.21
CA GLY A 388 -12.36 -10.11 1.58
C GLY A 388 -12.56 -10.61 3.02
N MET A 389 -13.50 -10.01 3.76
CA MET A 389 -13.92 -10.44 5.09
C MET A 389 -15.31 -11.09 5.04
N ASN A 390 -15.89 -11.38 6.20
CA ASN A 390 -17.18 -12.08 6.32
C ASN A 390 -18.29 -11.44 5.47
N LYS A 391 -19.07 -12.30 4.80
CA LYS A 391 -20.32 -11.92 4.15
C LYS A 391 -21.36 -11.61 5.21
N ASP A 392 -21.60 -10.33 5.47
CA ASP A 392 -22.79 -9.88 6.16
C ASP A 392 -23.71 -9.11 5.19
N LYS A 393 -25.00 -9.06 5.49
CA LYS A 393 -25.96 -8.43 4.58
C LYS A 393 -25.72 -6.94 4.49
N ALA A 394 -25.43 -6.46 3.28
CA ALA A 394 -25.12 -5.07 3.04
C ALA A 394 -26.34 -4.17 3.17
N ARG A 395 -26.23 -3.18 4.08
CA ARG A 395 -27.22 -2.13 4.24
C ARG A 395 -26.88 -0.98 3.30
N ILE A 396 -27.86 -0.62 2.47
CA ILE A 396 -27.75 0.47 1.51
C ILE A 396 -28.28 1.73 2.16
N GLU A 397 -27.40 2.70 2.33
CA GLU A 397 -27.76 4.03 2.77
C GLU A 397 -28.22 4.88 1.59
N THR A 398 -29.14 5.81 1.88
CA THR A 398 -29.73 6.67 0.85
C THR A 398 -29.86 8.11 1.32
N CYS A 399 -29.58 9.07 0.44
CA CYS A 399 -29.84 10.48 0.73
C CYS A 399 -30.08 11.29 -0.55
N TRP A 400 -30.66 12.48 -0.39
CA TRP A 400 -30.84 13.44 -1.49
C TRP A 400 -29.64 14.37 -1.56
N ILE A 401 -29.02 14.49 -2.74
CA ILE A 401 -28.05 15.54 -3.04
C ILE A 401 -28.85 16.72 -3.62
N ARG A 402 -29.08 17.74 -2.79
CA ARG A 402 -29.81 18.94 -3.22
C ARG A 402 -28.88 19.87 -3.99
N PRO A 403 -29.41 20.73 -4.88
CA PRO A 403 -28.61 21.79 -5.49
C PRO A 403 -27.91 22.63 -4.42
N GLY A 404 -26.60 22.79 -4.54
CA GLY A 404 -25.74 23.46 -3.57
C GLY A 404 -25.03 22.54 -2.57
N ASP A 405 -25.47 21.27 -2.46
CA ASP A 405 -24.78 20.28 -1.64
C ASP A 405 -23.50 19.79 -2.31
N THR A 406 -22.51 19.48 -1.48
CA THR A 406 -21.34 18.70 -1.89
C THR A 406 -21.19 17.49 -0.96
N ILE A 407 -21.21 16.29 -1.54
CA ILE A 407 -20.87 15.07 -0.81
C ILE A 407 -19.39 14.81 -1.00
N ILE A 408 -18.65 14.58 0.08
CA ILE A 408 -17.20 14.36 0.08
C ILE A 408 -16.91 13.00 0.71
N LEU A 409 -16.14 12.19 0.00
CA LEU A 409 -15.61 10.89 0.42
C LEU A 409 -14.10 11.00 0.57
N GLY A 410 -13.50 10.14 1.38
CA GLY A 410 -12.06 9.98 1.39
C GLY A 410 -11.57 8.83 2.24
N SER A 411 -10.36 8.37 1.95
CA SER A 411 -9.64 7.32 2.69
C SER A 411 -9.16 7.76 4.07
N ASP A 412 -8.67 6.79 4.84
CA ASP A 412 -8.14 6.97 6.21
C ASP A 412 -7.03 8.04 6.25
N GLY A 413 -6.29 8.23 5.15
CA GLY A 413 -5.27 9.28 5.03
C GLY A 413 -5.76 10.72 5.23
N ARG A 414 -7.08 10.96 5.16
CA ARG A 414 -7.67 12.28 5.48
C ARG A 414 -7.66 12.57 6.99
N ASP A 415 -7.66 11.52 7.81
CA ASP A 415 -7.71 11.59 9.27
C ASP A 415 -6.30 11.34 9.87
N ASP A 416 -5.47 10.52 9.21
CA ASP A 416 -4.12 10.10 9.62
C ASP A 416 -3.00 11.14 9.37
N LEU A 417 -3.16 12.32 9.99
CA LEU A 417 -2.22 13.44 9.92
C LEU A 417 -1.23 13.44 11.09
N SER A 418 0.08 13.52 10.79
CA SER A 418 1.12 13.74 11.80
C SER A 418 1.30 15.25 12.05
N ILE A 419 0.84 15.73 13.22
CA ILE A 419 0.79 17.16 13.57
C ILE A 419 2.09 17.64 14.24
N GLY A 420 2.95 16.72 14.71
CA GLY A 420 4.23 17.07 15.31
C GLY A 420 4.93 15.91 16.02
N PHE A 421 5.87 16.23 16.90
CA PHE A 421 6.59 15.25 17.73
C PHE A 421 6.38 15.55 19.22
N ASP A 422 6.20 14.51 20.03
CA ASP A 422 6.14 14.64 21.49
C ASP A 422 7.52 14.93 22.11
N ALA A 423 7.57 15.15 23.43
CA ALA A 423 8.81 15.39 24.17
C ALA A 423 9.82 14.23 24.12
N LYS A 424 9.42 13.03 23.67
CA LYS A 424 10.24 11.83 23.45
C LYS A 424 10.53 11.58 21.97
N ALA A 425 10.27 12.55 21.10
CA ALA A 425 10.43 12.47 19.64
C ALA A 425 9.53 11.43 18.93
N ASN A 426 8.39 11.04 19.53
CA ASN A 426 7.39 10.23 18.85
C ASN A 426 6.43 11.09 18.04
N ARG A 427 6.03 10.63 16.85
CA ARG A 427 5.03 11.35 16.02
C ARG A 427 3.68 11.40 16.73
N VAL A 428 3.09 12.59 16.83
CA VAL A 428 1.73 12.79 17.34
C VAL A 428 0.78 12.75 16.15
N ILE A 429 -0.03 11.70 16.08
CA ILE A 429 -1.05 11.48 15.04
C ILE A 429 -2.37 12.05 15.55
N ASN A 430 -3.12 12.70 14.67
CA ASN A 430 -4.46 13.15 14.96
C ASN A 430 -5.38 11.96 15.30
N VAL A 431 -6.08 12.03 16.43
CA VAL A 431 -7.03 10.98 16.85
C VAL A 431 -8.48 11.48 16.73
N ASP A 432 -8.67 12.77 16.44
CA ASP A 432 -9.99 13.37 16.30
C ASP A 432 -10.52 13.21 14.87
N HIS A 433 -11.32 12.17 14.65
CA HIS A 433 -12.00 11.90 13.39
C HIS A 433 -12.99 13.02 12.97
N THR A 434 -13.39 13.92 13.86
CA THR A 434 -14.30 15.03 13.52
C THR A 434 -13.57 16.26 12.98
N SER A 435 -12.25 16.32 13.16
CA SER A 435 -11.41 17.44 12.71
C SER A 435 -11.51 17.71 11.21
N ILE A 436 -11.75 16.67 10.40
CA ILE A 436 -11.95 16.77 8.95
C ILE A 436 -13.16 17.64 8.59
N LEU A 437 -14.22 17.64 9.40
CA LEU A 437 -15.42 18.44 9.15
C LEU A 437 -15.07 19.93 9.12
N ARG A 438 -14.26 20.39 10.07
CA ARG A 438 -13.77 21.77 10.10
C ARG A 438 -12.89 22.08 8.89
N GLN A 439 -12.04 21.15 8.45
CA GLN A 439 -11.20 21.36 7.26
C GLN A 439 -12.05 21.51 5.99
N VAL A 440 -13.14 20.75 5.89
CA VAL A 440 -14.13 20.85 4.80
C VAL A 440 -14.85 22.20 4.81
N GLU A 441 -15.27 22.68 5.99
CA GLU A 441 -15.89 24.00 6.14
C GLU A 441 -14.92 25.13 5.73
N GLU A 442 -13.67 25.05 6.18
CA GLU A 442 -12.62 26.02 5.86
C GLU A 442 -12.18 25.97 4.38
N SER A 443 -12.40 24.84 3.68
CA SER A 443 -12.19 24.72 2.22
C SER A 443 -13.44 25.05 1.40
N SER A 444 -14.56 25.41 2.05
CA SER A 444 -15.85 25.60 1.39
C SER A 444 -16.33 24.41 0.55
N GLY A 445 -15.92 23.20 0.92
CA GLY A 445 -16.22 21.96 0.18
C GLY A 445 -15.43 21.76 -1.13
N ASP A 446 -14.46 22.63 -1.45
CA ASP A 446 -13.58 22.44 -2.62
C ASP A 446 -12.51 21.39 -2.34
N ILE A 447 -12.40 20.39 -3.22
CA ILE A 447 -11.59 19.19 -2.98
C ILE A 447 -10.09 19.45 -3.17
N ASP A 448 -9.71 20.28 -4.14
CA ASP A 448 -8.32 20.65 -4.39
C ASP A 448 -7.77 21.50 -3.24
N SER A 449 -8.57 22.44 -2.75
CA SER A 449 -8.25 23.27 -1.59
C SER A 449 -8.18 22.41 -0.32
N LEU A 450 -9.09 21.46 -0.13
CA LEU A 450 -9.08 20.51 0.98
C LEU A 450 -7.79 19.68 0.99
N GLY A 451 -7.45 19.04 -0.13
CA GLY A 451 -6.24 18.21 -0.22
C GLY A 451 -4.96 19.00 0.09
N LYS A 452 -4.82 20.22 -0.46
CA LYS A 452 -3.70 21.12 -0.15
C LYS A 452 -3.69 21.58 1.31
N ARG A 453 -4.86 21.73 1.92
CA ARG A 453 -4.99 22.13 3.33
C ARG A 453 -4.54 21.01 4.25
N LEU A 454 -4.97 19.77 4.02
CA LEU A 454 -4.56 18.61 4.82
C LEU A 454 -3.04 18.45 4.85
N GLN A 455 -2.37 18.63 3.70
CA GLN A 455 -0.90 18.61 3.59
C GLN A 455 -0.20 19.76 4.34
N LYS A 456 -0.88 20.89 4.56
CA LYS A 456 -0.34 22.00 5.35
C LYS A 456 -0.53 21.80 6.85
N VAL A 457 -1.62 21.13 7.24
CA VAL A 457 -1.95 20.86 8.65
C VAL A 457 -1.00 19.82 9.24
N GLY A 458 -0.60 18.80 8.46
CA GLY A 458 0.34 17.78 8.90
C GLY A 458 0.96 16.99 7.76
N GLU A 459 1.99 16.20 8.08
CA GLU A 459 2.58 15.23 7.15
C GLU A 459 1.62 14.04 6.99
N LEU A 460 1.25 13.70 5.76
CA LEU A 460 0.42 12.53 5.44
C LEU A 460 1.15 11.26 5.86
N THR A 461 0.56 10.50 6.78
CA THR A 461 1.16 9.22 7.22
C THR A 461 0.68 8.03 6.39
N ASP A 462 -0.40 8.21 5.64
CA ASP A 462 -0.95 7.26 4.67
C ASP A 462 -1.21 7.85 3.29
N ASP A 463 -1.63 6.99 2.35
CA ASP A 463 -2.18 7.38 1.06
C ASP A 463 -3.47 8.21 1.26
N LEU A 464 -3.67 9.26 0.47
CA LEU A 464 -4.84 10.14 0.56
C LEU A 464 -5.61 10.11 -0.75
N SER A 465 -6.89 9.80 -0.65
CA SER A 465 -7.85 9.94 -1.73
C SER A 465 -9.09 10.69 -1.25
N LEU A 466 -9.59 11.56 -2.10
CA LEU A 466 -10.80 12.32 -1.90
C LEU A 466 -11.64 12.22 -3.18
N LEU A 467 -12.97 12.10 -3.02
CA LEU A 467 -13.95 12.19 -4.09
C LEU A 467 -15.06 13.16 -3.68
N SER A 468 -15.39 14.14 -4.53
CA SER A 468 -16.54 15.02 -4.32
C SER A 468 -17.63 14.77 -5.36
N ILE A 469 -18.88 14.83 -4.93
CA ILE A 469 -20.08 14.64 -5.76
C ILE A 469 -20.98 15.86 -5.58
N ARG A 470 -21.37 16.51 -6.68
CA ARG A 470 -22.31 17.63 -6.70
C ARG A 470 -23.43 17.37 -7.69
N PHE A 471 -24.65 17.80 -7.35
CA PHE A 471 -25.81 17.71 -8.23
C PHE A 471 -26.29 19.12 -8.63
N ARG A 472 -26.49 19.30 -9.94
CA ARG A 472 -27.05 20.49 -10.57
C ARG A 472 -28.36 20.11 -11.23
N PHE A 473 -29.45 20.59 -10.65
CA PHE A 473 -30.79 20.41 -11.20
C PHE A 473 -31.04 21.43 -12.31
N GLN A 474 -31.59 21.00 -13.45
CA GLN A 474 -32.12 21.90 -14.47
C GLN A 474 -33.61 22.15 -14.20
N SER A 475 -33.97 23.42 -14.05
CA SER A 475 -35.33 24.00 -14.04
C SER A 475 -36.27 23.67 -12.86
N ALA A 476 -36.36 24.62 -11.91
CA ALA A 476 -37.43 24.67 -10.91
C ALA A 476 -38.75 25.28 -11.44
N GLU A 477 -38.77 25.76 -12.69
CA GLU A 477 -39.93 26.44 -13.29
C GLU A 477 -41.02 25.47 -13.74
N ASP A 478 -40.65 24.22 -14.07
CA ASP A 478 -41.59 23.20 -14.52
C ASP A 478 -42.57 22.77 -13.41
N MET A 479 -42.12 22.59 -12.16
CA MET A 479 -42.96 22.05 -11.07
C MET A 479 -44.24 22.84 -10.79
N LYS A 480 -44.28 24.16 -11.00
CA LYS A 480 -45.46 24.99 -10.72
C LYS A 480 -46.54 24.94 -11.80
N LEU A 481 -46.18 24.62 -13.04
CA LEU A 481 -47.14 24.50 -14.15
C LEU A 481 -47.99 23.22 -14.03
N HIS A 482 -47.35 22.13 -13.62
CA HIS A 482 -47.92 20.78 -13.51
C HIS A 482 -49.03 20.67 -12.43
N GLU A 483 -48.93 21.43 -11.34
CA GLU A 483 -49.88 21.35 -10.23
C GLU A 483 -51.28 21.87 -10.59
N ASN A 484 -51.38 22.80 -11.56
CA ASN A 484 -52.66 23.34 -12.03
C ASN A 484 -53.41 22.35 -12.94
N GLU A 485 -52.70 21.57 -13.75
CA GLU A 485 -53.28 20.63 -14.71
C GLU A 485 -53.88 19.39 -14.05
N LEU A 486 -53.37 19.02 -12.85
CA LEU A 486 -53.90 17.90 -12.06
C LEU A 486 -55.14 18.25 -11.23
N GLN A 487 -55.55 19.51 -11.13
CA GLN A 487 -56.64 19.95 -10.24
C GLN A 487 -57.98 19.27 -10.56
N GLU A 488 -58.35 19.14 -11.84
CA GLU A 488 -59.63 18.53 -12.21
C GLU A 488 -59.63 17.02 -11.90
N SER A 489 -58.50 16.33 -12.14
CA SER A 489 -58.31 14.93 -11.75
C SER A 489 -58.44 14.74 -10.23
N ILE A 490 -57.87 15.64 -9.42
CA ILE A 490 -58.00 15.63 -7.95
C ILE A 490 -59.47 15.84 -7.54
N ARG A 491 -60.17 16.77 -8.18
CA ARG A 491 -61.59 17.06 -7.90
C ARG A 491 -62.50 15.87 -8.23
N LEU A 492 -62.26 15.18 -9.34
CA LEU A 492 -63.00 13.97 -9.73
C LEU A 492 -62.76 12.82 -8.74
N ILE A 493 -61.53 12.65 -8.26
CA ILE A 493 -61.22 11.67 -7.20
C ILE A 493 -61.99 11.98 -5.92
N GLN A 494 -62.07 13.25 -5.50
CA GLN A 494 -62.83 13.67 -4.32
C GLN A 494 -64.33 13.39 -4.48
N LYS A 495 -64.86 13.49 -5.70
CA LYS A 495 -66.26 13.15 -6.04
C LYS A 495 -66.50 11.64 -6.25
N ASN A 496 -65.52 10.77 -5.98
CA ASN A 496 -65.54 9.32 -6.23
C ASN A 496 -65.75 8.92 -7.70
N ASN A 497 -65.50 9.81 -8.67
CA ASN A 497 -65.59 9.50 -10.09
C ASN A 497 -64.26 8.97 -10.63
N TYR A 498 -63.91 7.76 -10.20
CA TYR A 498 -62.59 7.15 -10.45
C TYR A 498 -62.34 6.78 -11.91
N LYS A 499 -63.38 6.48 -12.70
CA LYS A 499 -63.21 6.08 -14.11
C LYS A 499 -62.84 7.27 -14.99
N GLU A 500 -63.47 8.41 -14.78
CA GLU A 500 -63.19 9.63 -15.54
C GLU A 500 -61.85 10.24 -15.13
N ALA A 501 -61.56 10.25 -13.82
CA ALA A 501 -60.24 10.62 -13.31
C ALA A 501 -59.11 9.75 -13.89
N LEU A 502 -59.37 8.44 -14.10
CA LEU A 502 -58.37 7.54 -14.69
C LEU A 502 -57.98 7.95 -16.11
N ASN A 503 -58.93 8.34 -16.94
CA ASN A 503 -58.65 8.74 -18.33
C ASN A 503 -57.79 10.01 -18.37
N LEU A 504 -58.17 11.04 -17.61
CA LEU A 504 -57.39 12.28 -17.53
C LEU A 504 -55.98 12.06 -16.99
N LEU A 505 -55.83 11.22 -15.95
CA LEU A 505 -54.52 10.91 -15.39
C LEU A 505 -53.64 10.10 -16.35
N LYS A 506 -54.22 9.26 -17.21
CA LYS A 506 -53.47 8.52 -18.23
C LYS A 506 -52.95 9.46 -19.31
N GLU A 507 -53.82 10.32 -19.84
CA GLU A 507 -53.44 11.33 -20.83
C GLU A 507 -52.34 12.25 -20.27
N TYR A 508 -52.48 12.69 -19.02
CA TYR A 508 -51.45 13.46 -18.36
C TYR A 508 -50.14 12.69 -18.18
N ALA A 509 -50.19 11.40 -17.79
CA ALA A 509 -48.99 10.58 -17.59
C ALA A 509 -48.22 10.30 -18.89
N GLU A 510 -48.90 10.29 -20.05
CA GLU A 510 -48.24 10.14 -21.36
C GLU A 510 -47.38 11.37 -21.70
N ILE A 511 -47.81 12.56 -21.27
CA ILE A 511 -47.11 13.83 -21.54
C ILE A 511 -46.11 14.15 -20.42
N HIS A 512 -46.51 13.94 -19.16
CA HIS A 512 -45.80 14.32 -17.94
C HIS A 512 -45.41 13.08 -17.10
N GLY A 513 -44.86 12.07 -17.75
CA GLY A 513 -44.47 10.80 -17.10
C GLY A 513 -43.40 10.94 -16.01
N SER A 514 -42.69 12.06 -15.97
CA SER A 514 -41.67 12.38 -14.95
C SER A 514 -42.24 13.03 -13.69
N ASP A 515 -43.53 13.37 -13.66
CA ASP A 515 -44.18 13.95 -12.47
C ASP A 515 -44.55 12.86 -11.45
N PRO A 516 -43.98 12.85 -10.23
CA PRO A 516 -44.37 11.88 -9.21
C PRO A 516 -45.85 12.00 -8.80
N ALA A 517 -46.46 13.19 -8.89
CA ALA A 517 -47.82 13.41 -8.43
C ALA A 517 -48.85 12.59 -9.23
N VAL A 518 -48.70 12.49 -10.55
CA VAL A 518 -49.62 11.70 -11.39
C VAL A 518 -49.59 10.22 -11.02
N TRP A 519 -48.39 9.65 -10.82
CA TRP A 519 -48.26 8.23 -10.46
C TRP A 519 -48.85 7.91 -9.08
N LYS A 520 -48.73 8.84 -8.14
CA LYS A 520 -49.37 8.74 -6.82
C LYS A 520 -50.90 8.75 -6.93
N LEU A 521 -51.46 9.59 -7.81
CA LEU A 521 -52.91 9.66 -8.05
C LEU A 521 -53.40 8.42 -8.81
N LEU A 522 -52.69 7.98 -9.85
CA LEU A 522 -52.98 6.75 -10.59
C LEU A 522 -53.00 5.53 -9.66
N TYR A 523 -52.01 5.40 -8.78
CA TYR A 523 -51.99 4.33 -7.76
C TYR A 523 -53.28 4.35 -6.90
N ARG A 524 -53.69 5.53 -6.42
CA ARG A 524 -54.92 5.67 -5.59
C ARG A 524 -56.16 5.24 -6.37
N VAL A 525 -56.27 5.67 -7.62
CA VAL A 525 -57.41 5.34 -8.51
C VAL A 525 -57.43 3.85 -8.83
N TYR A 526 -56.32 3.25 -9.26
CA TYR A 526 -56.23 1.82 -9.56
C TYR A 526 -56.52 0.94 -8.34
N ARG A 527 -56.03 1.34 -7.16
CA ARG A 527 -56.34 0.64 -5.92
C ARG A 527 -57.84 0.68 -5.60
N LYS A 528 -58.52 1.81 -5.84
CA LYS A 528 -59.98 1.95 -5.63
C LYS A 528 -60.80 1.20 -6.66
N LEU A 529 -60.29 1.04 -7.88
CA LEU A 529 -60.89 0.26 -8.96
C LEU A 529 -60.54 -1.23 -8.90
N GLU A 530 -59.86 -1.69 -7.85
CA GLU A 530 -59.42 -3.09 -7.66
C GLU A 530 -58.60 -3.65 -8.84
N LYS A 531 -57.72 -2.81 -9.40
CA LYS A 531 -56.78 -3.16 -10.47
C LYS A 531 -55.36 -3.32 -9.91
N PRO A 532 -55.01 -4.47 -9.31
CA PRO A 532 -53.78 -4.63 -8.55
C PRO A 532 -52.51 -4.59 -9.43
N ALA A 533 -52.55 -5.09 -10.66
CA ALA A 533 -51.38 -5.08 -11.54
C ALA A 533 -50.98 -3.64 -11.92
N GLU A 534 -51.95 -2.84 -12.35
CA GLU A 534 -51.75 -1.44 -12.73
C GLU A 534 -51.46 -0.55 -11.52
N ALA A 535 -52.05 -0.85 -10.35
CA ALA A 535 -51.69 -0.18 -9.11
C ALA A 535 -50.23 -0.47 -8.71
N GLY A 536 -49.76 -1.71 -8.88
CA GLY A 536 -48.36 -2.08 -8.67
C GLY A 536 -47.41 -1.29 -9.58
N LEU A 537 -47.73 -1.21 -10.87
CA LEU A 537 -46.94 -0.46 -11.85
C LEU A 537 -46.91 1.05 -11.56
N ALA A 538 -48.05 1.64 -11.18
CA ALA A 538 -48.08 3.05 -10.79
C ALA A 538 -47.24 3.32 -9.53
N ALA A 539 -47.27 2.41 -8.55
CA ALA A 539 -46.43 2.51 -7.35
C ALA A 539 -44.94 2.35 -7.67
N GLU A 540 -44.58 1.46 -8.60
CA GLU A 540 -43.21 1.31 -9.09
C GLU A 540 -42.70 2.58 -9.76
N ASN A 541 -43.45 3.14 -10.72
CA ASN A 541 -43.07 4.37 -11.42
C ASN A 541 -42.90 5.55 -10.45
N PHE A 542 -43.83 5.71 -9.49
CA PHE A 542 -43.68 6.68 -8.42
C PHE A 542 -42.38 6.47 -7.63
N SER A 543 -42.10 5.21 -7.27
CA SER A 543 -40.94 4.86 -6.45
C SER A 543 -39.61 4.98 -7.19
N ASN A 544 -39.62 5.01 -8.52
CA ASN A 544 -38.42 5.30 -9.31
C ASN A 544 -38.16 6.82 -9.32
N LEU A 545 -39.21 7.64 -9.41
CA LEU A 545 -39.09 9.10 -9.38
C LEU A 545 -38.84 9.67 -7.98
N HIS A 546 -39.44 9.05 -6.96
CA HIS A 546 -39.35 9.49 -5.56
C HIS A 546 -38.91 8.32 -4.65
N PRO A 547 -37.65 7.88 -4.79
CA PRO A 547 -37.17 6.66 -4.14
C PRO A 547 -37.12 6.71 -2.62
N SER A 548 -37.12 7.89 -1.97
CA SER A 548 -37.19 7.97 -0.51
C SER A 548 -38.53 7.50 0.09
N GLY A 549 -39.58 7.36 -0.73
CA GLY A 549 -40.93 6.99 -0.29
C GLY A 549 -41.10 5.49 -0.04
N LEU A 550 -40.50 4.94 1.01
CA LEU A 550 -40.52 3.50 1.31
C LEU A 550 -41.94 2.90 1.39
N GLN A 551 -42.93 3.68 1.84
CA GLN A 551 -44.32 3.22 1.91
C GLN A 551 -44.89 2.90 0.53
N MET A 552 -44.58 3.69 -0.51
CA MET A 552 -45.08 3.41 -1.86
C MET A 552 -44.41 2.17 -2.44
N ILE A 553 -43.14 1.93 -2.11
CA ILE A 553 -42.45 0.70 -2.50
C ILE A 553 -43.15 -0.52 -1.87
N LEU A 554 -43.52 -0.42 -0.58
CA LEU A 554 -44.21 -1.50 0.13
C LEU A 554 -45.60 -1.73 -0.46
N ASP A 555 -46.32 -0.65 -0.72
CA ASP A 555 -47.64 -0.71 -1.34
C ASP A 555 -47.57 -1.37 -2.71
N GLY A 556 -46.56 -1.04 -3.53
CA GLY A 556 -46.28 -1.69 -4.81
C GLY A 556 -46.04 -3.19 -4.68
N ALA A 557 -45.19 -3.61 -3.74
CA ALA A 557 -44.94 -5.02 -3.45
C ALA A 557 -46.23 -5.78 -3.09
N ILE A 558 -47.11 -5.15 -2.28
CA ILE A 558 -48.40 -5.73 -1.89
C ILE A 558 -49.35 -5.84 -3.09
N GLN A 559 -49.42 -4.81 -3.95
CA GLN A 559 -50.29 -4.84 -5.13
C GLN A 559 -49.83 -5.89 -6.15
N TYR A 560 -48.52 -5.98 -6.42
CA TYR A 560 -47.98 -7.04 -7.27
C TYR A 560 -48.24 -8.44 -6.70
N ALA A 561 -48.10 -8.61 -5.38
CA ALA A 561 -48.43 -9.87 -4.72
C ALA A 561 -49.92 -10.24 -4.86
N LYS A 562 -50.84 -9.26 -4.83
CA LYS A 562 -52.27 -9.46 -5.10
C LYS A 562 -52.56 -9.80 -6.56
N ALA A 563 -51.80 -9.24 -7.48
CA ALA A 563 -51.88 -9.53 -8.92
C ALA A 563 -51.23 -10.87 -9.31
N ASN A 564 -50.66 -11.62 -8.35
CA ASN A 564 -49.89 -12.85 -8.58
C ASN A 564 -48.61 -12.64 -9.44
N LEU A 565 -48.12 -11.39 -9.50
CA LEU A 565 -46.85 -10.98 -10.09
C LEU A 565 -45.75 -11.12 -9.04
N ILE A 566 -45.36 -12.37 -8.76
CA ILE A 566 -44.51 -12.72 -7.61
C ILE A 566 -43.09 -12.17 -7.76
N GLY A 567 -42.53 -12.16 -8.98
CA GLY A 567 -41.15 -11.69 -9.21
C GLY A 567 -41.01 -10.20 -8.91
N GLU A 568 -41.93 -9.40 -9.43
CA GLU A 568 -42.01 -7.95 -9.24
C GLU A 568 -42.30 -7.60 -7.78
N ALA A 569 -43.16 -8.38 -7.12
CA ALA A 569 -43.42 -8.23 -5.69
C ALA A 569 -42.16 -8.48 -4.84
N ILE A 570 -41.36 -9.50 -5.19
CA ILE A 570 -40.08 -9.78 -4.52
C ILE A 570 -39.12 -8.64 -4.75
N ASP A 571 -38.93 -8.21 -6.01
CA ASP A 571 -37.99 -7.13 -6.33
C ASP A 571 -38.34 -5.83 -5.58
N MET A 572 -39.62 -5.47 -5.50
CA MET A 572 -40.06 -4.30 -4.73
C MET A 572 -39.81 -4.47 -3.22
N ALA A 573 -40.07 -5.63 -2.64
CA ALA A 573 -39.84 -5.86 -1.22
C ALA A 573 -38.33 -5.91 -0.86
N GLU A 574 -37.50 -6.47 -1.75
CA GLU A 574 -36.03 -6.51 -1.61
C GLU A 574 -35.40 -5.11 -1.60
N ARG A 575 -35.97 -4.15 -2.35
CA ARG A 575 -35.53 -2.73 -2.30
C ARG A 575 -35.64 -2.15 -0.89
N ILE A 576 -36.72 -2.45 -0.18
CA ILE A 576 -36.92 -1.97 1.18
C ILE A 576 -36.00 -2.70 2.14
N TYR A 577 -35.94 -4.03 2.02
CA TYR A 577 -35.10 -4.86 2.87
C TYR A 577 -33.61 -4.48 2.77
N SER A 578 -33.11 -4.19 1.58
CA SER A 578 -31.72 -3.77 1.35
C SER A 578 -31.39 -2.42 2.02
N ARG A 579 -32.38 -1.54 2.19
CA ARG A 579 -32.20 -0.22 2.83
C ARG A 579 -32.47 -0.24 4.33
N LYS A 580 -33.39 -1.10 4.76
CA LYS A 580 -33.92 -1.21 6.13
C LYS A 580 -34.10 -2.69 6.51
N PRO A 581 -32.99 -3.42 6.72
CA PRO A 581 -33.02 -4.85 7.02
C PRO A 581 -33.74 -5.19 8.34
N GLU A 582 -33.89 -4.22 9.24
CA GLU A 582 -34.53 -4.35 10.55
C GLU A 582 -36.07 -4.40 10.52
N VAL A 583 -36.69 -4.17 9.35
CA VAL A 583 -38.15 -4.03 9.21
C VAL A 583 -38.83 -5.39 9.05
N ILE A 584 -39.15 -6.03 10.18
CA ILE A 584 -39.80 -7.35 10.26
C ILE A 584 -41.02 -7.52 9.32
N PRO A 585 -41.95 -6.56 9.17
CA PRO A 585 -43.07 -6.70 8.24
C PRO A 585 -42.66 -6.98 6.78
N VAL A 586 -41.58 -6.36 6.32
CA VAL A 586 -41.03 -6.57 4.96
C VAL A 586 -40.47 -7.97 4.83
N ILE A 587 -39.72 -8.43 5.85
CA ILE A 587 -39.12 -9.77 5.88
C ILE A 587 -40.19 -10.86 5.85
N ARG A 588 -41.31 -10.66 6.57
CA ARG A 588 -42.46 -11.58 6.54
C ARG A 588 -43.10 -11.66 5.15
N ILE A 589 -43.20 -10.54 4.44
CA ILE A 589 -43.68 -10.51 3.05
C ILE A 589 -42.71 -11.28 2.15
N LEU A 590 -41.41 -11.01 2.24
CA LEU A 590 -40.38 -11.71 1.47
C LEU A 590 -40.41 -13.22 1.71
N SER A 591 -40.43 -13.68 2.96
CA SER A 591 -40.51 -15.12 3.28
C SER A 591 -41.71 -15.79 2.59
N ARG A 592 -42.90 -15.18 2.65
CA ARG A 592 -44.10 -15.69 1.98
C ARG A 592 -43.98 -15.68 0.47
N LEU A 593 -43.41 -14.62 -0.12
CA LEU A 593 -43.23 -14.51 -1.56
C LEU A 593 -42.23 -15.54 -2.08
N TYR A 594 -41.13 -15.78 -1.37
CA TYR A 594 -40.13 -16.78 -1.74
C TYR A 594 -40.67 -18.22 -1.63
N GLN A 595 -41.52 -18.51 -0.64
CA GLN A 595 -42.27 -19.78 -0.58
C GLN A 595 -43.15 -19.95 -1.83
N LYS A 596 -43.92 -18.92 -2.20
CA LYS A 596 -44.75 -18.93 -3.41
C LYS A 596 -43.93 -19.07 -4.70
N SER A 597 -42.73 -18.49 -4.73
CA SER A 597 -41.78 -18.56 -5.85
C SER A 597 -41.03 -19.90 -5.95
N LYS A 598 -41.35 -20.90 -5.11
CA LYS A 598 -40.67 -22.21 -5.05
C LYS A 598 -39.16 -22.12 -4.76
N ARG A 599 -38.76 -21.13 -3.94
CA ARG A 599 -37.38 -20.97 -3.44
C ARG A 599 -37.37 -21.11 -1.91
N PRO A 600 -37.56 -22.33 -1.38
CA PRO A 600 -37.74 -22.55 0.06
C PRO A 600 -36.51 -22.15 0.88
N ASP A 601 -35.30 -22.33 0.36
CA ASP A 601 -34.04 -22.02 1.07
C ASP A 601 -33.97 -20.55 1.47
N LYS A 602 -34.27 -19.64 0.53
CA LYS A 602 -34.35 -18.20 0.82
C LYS A 602 -35.46 -17.87 1.81
N ALA A 603 -36.59 -18.56 1.73
CA ALA A 603 -37.69 -18.32 2.65
C ALA A 603 -37.32 -18.71 4.09
N GLU A 604 -36.56 -19.79 4.28
CA GLU A 604 -36.03 -20.22 5.57
C GLU A 604 -34.99 -19.24 6.12
N GLU A 605 -34.10 -18.73 5.26
CA GLU A 605 -33.14 -17.68 5.60
C GLU A 605 -33.85 -16.45 6.19
N TYR A 606 -34.90 -15.96 5.53
CA TYR A 606 -35.70 -14.84 6.04
C TYR A 606 -36.46 -15.16 7.33
N GLN A 607 -36.86 -16.41 7.56
CA GLN A 607 -37.48 -16.82 8.82
C GLN A 607 -36.48 -16.79 9.98
N LYS A 608 -35.26 -17.29 9.75
CA LYS A 608 -34.17 -17.22 10.73
C LYS A 608 -33.87 -15.78 11.10
N GLU A 609 -33.84 -14.89 10.12
CA GLU A 609 -33.61 -13.45 10.36
C GLU A 609 -34.73 -12.80 11.18
N ILE A 610 -35.99 -13.16 10.94
CA ILE A 610 -37.12 -12.71 11.79
C ILE A 610 -36.89 -13.13 13.24
N HIS A 611 -36.50 -14.38 13.48
CA HIS A 611 -36.25 -14.88 14.83
C HIS A 611 -35.07 -14.16 15.51
N ARG A 612 -33.99 -13.92 14.77
CA ARG A 612 -32.83 -13.14 15.25
C ARG A 612 -33.25 -11.75 15.72
N LEU A 613 -33.93 -10.98 14.87
CA LEU A 613 -34.35 -9.61 15.18
C LEU A 613 -35.36 -9.54 16.33
N GLN A 614 -36.23 -10.56 16.47
CA GLN A 614 -37.17 -10.64 17.60
C GLN A 614 -36.43 -10.88 18.92
N ASN A 615 -35.42 -11.75 18.92
CA ASN A 615 -34.61 -12.03 20.11
C ASN A 615 -33.75 -10.84 20.52
N ASP A 616 -33.19 -10.10 19.56
CA ASP A 616 -32.39 -8.91 19.83
C ASP A 616 -33.24 -7.78 20.45
N ARG A 617 -34.50 -7.61 19.99
CA ARG A 617 -35.44 -6.67 20.61
C ARG A 617 -35.75 -7.03 22.06
N LEU A 618 -36.03 -8.31 22.35
CA LEU A 618 -36.32 -8.78 23.71
C LEU A 618 -35.14 -8.51 24.66
N LYS A 619 -33.90 -8.76 24.22
CA LYS A 619 -32.70 -8.47 25.02
C LYS A 619 -32.49 -6.96 25.27
N SER A 620 -32.79 -6.11 24.29
CA SER A 620 -32.69 -4.66 24.46
C SER A 620 -33.73 -4.10 25.44
N GLU A 621 -34.91 -4.72 25.51
CA GLU A 621 -35.97 -4.37 26.47
C GLU A 621 -35.68 -4.88 27.90
N GLU A 622 -34.85 -5.92 28.06
CA GLU A 622 -34.40 -6.42 29.37
C GLU A 622 -33.18 -5.68 29.94
N THR A 623 -32.47 -4.89 29.13
CA THR A 623 -31.22 -4.20 29.50
C THR A 623 -31.32 -2.68 29.56
N GLY A 624 -32.44 -2.10 29.15
CA GLY A 624 -32.78 -0.67 29.30
C GLY A 624 -33.81 -0.45 30.41
#